data_AF-A0ABC9BDX8-F1
#
_entry.id   AF-A0ABC9BDX8-F1
#
_cell.length_a   1.000
_cell.length_b   1.000
_cell.length_c   1.000
_cell.angle_alpha   90.00
_cell.angle_beta   90.00
_cell.angle_gamma   90.00
#
_symmetry.space_group_name_H-M   'P 1'
#
loop_
_entity.id
_entity.type
_entity.pdbx_description
1 polymer ?
#
loop_
_entity_poly.entity_id
_entity_poly.type
_entity_poly.pdbx_seq_one_letter_code
_entity_poly.pdbx_strand_id
1 'polypeptide(L)'
;MAAATSYATHAMAHPAGQWAILALLSLHRVCLPSYAVVPNENPTGSGFSENPKLICCKIYISESRNKSALDKIDEAARTDPENVVVLSKFGDHFYNRVRYTLVSYISKSQWTYSNEGNISKLTLEVSSPIRAVLSRMVNAALTLSLESHKGTHPTIGIIDDLSFHPLGEAKMEDAVYLAKDVASDIAGSKVPVFLYAEAHPERKTLGAVRHDLGYYKNRRNDEDGQWSGVVKLNITKTKPHVCLTGNHDEVLPKIGGTTVGATPFLEGYNVPVHCKNISKVEAIVKKLKERLGGRGGEGPPKLLALALCHGSYVEVGCLLDPNHLRADQVQDMVKQIAAEQGLEDKVEKGYYTDITKDMILINLSKALFEKKISKAGAASDVCKEPEGENELLKAAK
;
A
#
# COMPACT_ATOMS: atom_id res chain seq x y z
N MET A 1 -16.38 -52.85 2.06
CA MET A 1 -17.32 -52.43 1.00
C MET A 1 -16.74 -51.14 0.42
N ALA A 2 -15.80 -51.25 -0.53
CA ALA A 2 -16.02 -51.26 -1.99
C ALA A 2 -16.44 -49.88 -2.51
N ALA A 3 -15.86 -49.25 -3.53
CA ALA A 3 -14.66 -49.42 -4.35
C ALA A 3 -14.49 -48.05 -5.07
N ALA A 4 -13.30 -47.45 -5.10
CA ALA A 4 -12.43 -47.32 -6.27
C ALA A 4 -13.13 -47.20 -7.65
N THR A 5 -12.91 -46.07 -8.33
CA THR A 5 -12.59 -46.04 -9.78
C THR A 5 -11.78 -44.79 -10.11
N SER A 6 -10.52 -45.02 -10.47
CA SER A 6 -9.67 -44.13 -11.25
C SER A 6 -10.00 -44.25 -12.73
N TYR A 7 -9.76 -43.22 -13.54
CA TYR A 7 -9.21 -43.42 -14.88
C TYR A 7 -8.30 -42.25 -15.25
N ALA A 8 -7.03 -42.57 -15.45
CA ALA A 8 -6.06 -41.79 -16.20
C ALA A 8 -5.65 -42.62 -17.41
N THR A 9 -5.69 -42.05 -18.60
CA THR A 9 -4.94 -42.48 -19.81
C THR A 9 -4.73 -41.23 -20.67
N HIS A 10 -3.53 -40.65 -20.69
CA HIS A 10 -2.55 -40.82 -21.77
C HIS A 10 -3.12 -40.63 -23.19
N ALA A 11 -2.78 -39.51 -23.83
CA ALA A 11 -2.62 -39.43 -25.28
C ALA A 11 -1.52 -38.40 -25.61
N MET A 12 -0.45 -38.89 -26.24
CA MET A 12 0.65 -38.11 -26.78
C MET A 12 0.28 -37.42 -28.11
N ALA A 13 1.01 -36.33 -28.37
CA ALA A 13 1.17 -35.51 -29.58
C ALA A 13 0.77 -36.06 -30.97
N HIS A 14 0.04 -35.26 -31.76
CA HIS A 14 0.43 -34.67 -33.08
C HIS A 14 -0.74 -33.81 -33.67
N PRO A 15 -0.59 -33.00 -34.76
CA PRO A 15 -0.94 -31.59 -34.77
C PRO A 15 -2.05 -31.27 -35.80
N ALA A 16 -3.27 -31.05 -35.33
CA ALA A 16 -4.39 -30.66 -36.21
C ALA A 16 -5.28 -29.56 -35.60
N GLY A 17 -4.70 -28.70 -34.76
CA GLY A 17 -5.42 -27.63 -34.05
C GLY A 17 -5.06 -26.20 -34.48
N GLN A 18 -4.24 -26.02 -35.52
CA GLN A 18 -3.74 -24.69 -35.94
C GLN A 18 -4.52 -24.02 -37.09
N TRP A 19 -5.64 -24.60 -37.53
CA TRP A 19 -6.47 -24.03 -38.61
C TRP A 19 -7.85 -23.52 -38.17
N ALA A 20 -8.20 -23.59 -36.89
CA ALA A 20 -9.49 -23.09 -36.37
C ALA A 20 -9.45 -21.63 -35.88
N ILE A 21 -8.28 -20.98 -35.82
CA ILE A 21 -8.13 -19.57 -35.39
C ILE A 21 -8.08 -18.60 -36.58
N LEU A 22 -7.91 -19.09 -37.81
CA LEU A 22 -7.86 -18.25 -39.02
C LEU A 22 -9.21 -18.11 -39.76
N ALA A 23 -10.28 -18.77 -39.31
CA ALA A 23 -11.61 -18.68 -39.91
C ALA A 23 -12.56 -17.68 -39.22
N LEU A 24 -12.16 -17.08 -38.09
CA LEU A 24 -12.94 -16.05 -37.37
C LEU A 24 -12.46 -14.61 -37.61
N LEU A 25 -11.46 -14.42 -38.50
CA LEU A 25 -10.90 -13.11 -38.84
C LEU A 25 -11.24 -12.62 -40.26
N SER A 26 -12.15 -13.28 -41.00
CA SER A 26 -12.50 -12.90 -42.38
C SER A 26 -13.94 -12.40 -42.61
N LEU A 27 -14.76 -12.32 -41.56
CA LEU A 27 -16.13 -11.79 -41.65
C LEU A 27 -16.38 -10.84 -40.48
N HIS A 28 -15.92 -9.60 -40.62
CA HIS A 28 -16.53 -8.33 -40.15
C HIS A 28 -15.60 -7.21 -40.63
N ARG A 29 -15.80 -6.75 -41.86
CA ARG A 29 -15.27 -5.46 -42.33
C ARG A 29 -16.00 -4.37 -41.54
N VAL A 30 -15.46 -3.99 -40.40
CA VAL A 30 -15.84 -2.75 -39.71
C VAL A 30 -15.12 -1.62 -40.43
N CYS A 31 -15.87 -0.80 -41.16
CA CYS A 31 -15.42 0.53 -41.57
C CYS A 31 -14.99 1.29 -40.31
N LEU A 32 -13.69 1.58 -40.19
CA LEU A 32 -13.19 2.59 -39.27
C LEU A 32 -13.79 3.94 -39.68
N PRO A 33 -14.53 4.65 -38.81
CA PRO A 33 -14.86 6.03 -39.10
C PRO A 33 -13.57 6.85 -39.01
N SER A 34 -13.28 7.58 -40.08
CA SER A 34 -12.28 8.65 -40.10
C SER A 34 -12.48 9.56 -38.88
N TYR A 35 -11.37 9.93 -38.24
CA TYR A 35 -11.31 10.96 -37.20
C TYR A 35 -12.00 12.24 -37.70
N ALA A 36 -13.26 12.44 -37.33
CA ALA A 36 -13.92 13.72 -37.39
C ALA A 36 -13.52 14.49 -36.13
N VAL A 37 -12.77 15.58 -36.33
CA VAL A 37 -12.54 16.60 -35.31
C VAL A 37 -13.91 17.17 -34.94
N VAL A 38 -14.44 16.81 -33.76
CA VAL A 38 -15.65 17.41 -33.22
C VAL A 38 -15.24 18.76 -32.60
N PRO A 39 -15.90 19.88 -32.94
CA PRO A 39 -15.59 21.18 -32.34
C PRO A 39 -15.81 21.14 -30.84
N ASN A 40 -14.87 21.75 -30.12
CA ASN A 40 -14.87 21.92 -28.68
C ASN A 40 -15.96 22.93 -28.28
N GLU A 41 -17.16 22.45 -27.97
CA GLU A 41 -18.15 23.25 -27.25
C GLU A 41 -18.02 22.97 -25.75
N ASN A 42 -17.42 23.93 -25.04
CA ASN A 42 -17.28 23.95 -23.60
C ASN A 42 -18.66 23.95 -22.91
N PRO A 43 -19.01 22.95 -22.09
CA PRO A 43 -19.92 23.16 -20.99
C PRO A 43 -19.09 23.73 -19.83
N THR A 44 -19.18 25.04 -19.66
CA THR A 44 -18.66 25.75 -18.48
C THR A 44 -19.23 25.13 -17.21
N GLY A 45 -18.38 24.45 -16.42
CA GLY A 45 -18.68 24.12 -15.01
C GLY A 45 -18.36 22.70 -14.53
N SER A 46 -17.07 22.35 -14.40
CA SER A 46 -16.52 21.63 -13.23
C SER A 46 -15.01 21.39 -13.44
N GLY A 47 -14.19 22.11 -12.67
CA GLY A 47 -12.73 22.10 -12.80
C GLY A 47 -12.08 20.83 -12.25
N PHE A 48 -12.13 19.74 -13.00
CA PHE A 48 -11.21 18.61 -12.79
C PHE A 48 -10.02 18.78 -13.74
N SER A 49 -8.81 18.93 -13.18
CA SER A 49 -7.55 18.75 -13.91
C SER A 49 -7.57 17.39 -14.60
N GLU A 50 -7.09 17.29 -15.84
CA GLU A 50 -6.97 16.04 -16.59
C GLU A 50 -6.14 14.97 -15.85
N ASN A 51 -5.31 15.37 -14.87
CA ASN A 51 -4.67 14.48 -13.90
C ASN A 51 -4.81 15.01 -12.46
N PRO A 52 -5.63 14.39 -11.59
CA PRO A 52 -5.78 14.87 -10.22
C PRO A 52 -4.50 14.69 -9.40
N LYS A 53 -4.29 15.58 -8.42
CA LYS A 53 -3.32 15.36 -7.33
C LYS A 53 -3.86 14.28 -6.40
N LEU A 54 -3.12 13.17 -6.28
CA LEU A 54 -3.53 12.02 -5.47
C LEU A 54 -2.46 11.70 -4.43
N ILE A 55 -2.91 11.19 -3.30
CA ILE A 55 -2.04 10.67 -2.25
C ILE A 55 -2.43 9.23 -1.93
N CYS A 56 -1.42 8.36 -1.89
CA CYS A 56 -1.55 7.00 -1.39
C CYS A 56 -0.91 6.91 -0.01
N CYS A 57 -1.58 6.25 0.93
CA CYS A 57 -0.99 5.85 2.21
C CYS A 57 -1.04 4.33 2.33
N LYS A 58 0.10 3.71 2.63
CA LYS A 58 0.14 2.32 3.09
C LYS A 58 0.29 2.34 4.61
N ILE A 59 -0.69 1.81 5.32
CA ILE A 59 -0.66 1.65 6.78
C ILE A 59 -0.46 0.18 7.12
N TYR A 60 0.50 -0.09 8.00
CA TYR A 60 0.82 -1.43 8.47
C TYR A 60 0.50 -1.57 9.95
N ILE A 61 -0.31 -2.58 10.26
CA ILE A 61 -0.83 -2.84 11.60
C ILE A 61 -0.39 -4.25 12.01
N SER A 62 0.14 -4.38 13.23
CA SER A 62 0.70 -5.61 13.79
C SER A 62 -0.39 -6.55 14.32
N GLU A 63 -1.34 -6.91 13.45
CA GLU A 63 -2.42 -7.86 13.69
C GLU A 63 -2.97 -8.39 12.36
N SER A 64 -3.21 -9.69 12.25
CA SER A 64 -3.89 -10.30 11.10
C SER A 64 -4.81 -11.47 11.46
N ARG A 65 -4.98 -11.76 12.75
CA ARG A 65 -5.65 -12.95 13.30
C ARG A 65 -6.89 -12.59 14.11
N ASN A 66 -6.89 -11.47 14.84
CA ASN A 66 -8.03 -11.01 15.62
C ASN A 66 -9.10 -10.38 14.72
N LYS A 67 -10.07 -11.20 14.30
CA LYS A 67 -11.15 -10.78 13.40
C LYS A 67 -11.94 -9.58 13.93
N SER A 68 -12.31 -9.56 15.21
CA SER A 68 -13.10 -8.45 15.78
C SER A 68 -12.35 -7.12 15.75
N ALA A 69 -11.04 -7.13 16.02
CA ALA A 69 -10.22 -5.92 15.90
C ALA A 69 -10.09 -5.48 14.43
N LEU A 70 -9.87 -6.44 13.52
CA LEU A 70 -9.79 -6.17 12.08
C LEU A 70 -11.09 -5.62 11.50
N ASP A 71 -12.25 -6.10 11.96
CA ASP A 71 -13.56 -5.62 11.53
C ASP A 71 -13.76 -4.15 11.94
N LYS A 72 -13.32 -3.76 13.15
CA LYS A 72 -13.34 -2.35 13.60
C LYS A 72 -12.41 -1.46 12.79
N ILE A 73 -11.24 -1.96 12.42
CA ILE A 73 -10.29 -1.24 11.56
C ILE A 73 -10.88 -1.10 10.14
N ASP A 74 -11.53 -2.14 9.62
CA ASP A 74 -12.21 -2.11 8.32
C ASP A 74 -13.37 -1.11 8.30
N GLU A 75 -14.16 -1.04 9.37
CA GLU A 75 -15.21 -0.05 9.53
C GLU A 75 -14.62 1.36 9.54
N ALA A 76 -13.54 1.58 10.31
CA ALA A 76 -12.84 2.86 10.36
C ALA A 76 -12.26 3.26 8.99
N ALA A 77 -11.76 2.31 8.21
CA ALA A 77 -11.24 2.56 6.86
C ALA A 77 -12.33 2.97 5.85
N ARG A 78 -13.60 2.66 6.15
CA ARG A 78 -14.77 2.92 5.28
C ARG A 78 -15.66 4.06 5.80
N THR A 79 -15.18 4.89 6.74
CA THR A 79 -15.99 6.00 7.26
C THR A 79 -16.24 7.12 6.25
N ASP A 80 -15.40 7.22 5.21
CA ASP A 80 -15.58 8.16 4.10
C ASP A 80 -15.25 7.48 2.76
N PRO A 81 -16.11 6.53 2.32
CA PRO A 81 -15.84 5.74 1.13
C PRO A 81 -15.99 6.55 -0.15
N GLU A 82 -16.64 7.72 -0.09
CA GLU A 82 -16.80 8.63 -1.21
C GLU A 82 -15.48 9.29 -1.60
N ASN A 83 -14.70 9.71 -0.61
CA ASN A 83 -13.46 10.45 -0.83
C ASN A 83 -12.18 9.63 -0.66
N VAL A 84 -12.23 8.55 0.13
CA VAL A 84 -11.08 7.69 0.41
C VAL A 84 -11.37 6.26 -0.05
N VAL A 85 -10.51 5.72 -0.89
CA VAL A 85 -10.65 4.38 -1.45
C VAL A 85 -9.60 3.46 -0.84
N VAL A 86 -10.06 2.37 -0.20
CA VAL A 86 -9.19 1.26 0.18
C VAL A 86 -9.00 0.38 -1.06
N LEU A 87 -7.84 0.48 -1.71
CA LEU A 87 -7.57 -0.26 -2.95
C LEU A 87 -7.14 -1.71 -2.70
N SER A 88 -6.53 -1.97 -1.54
CA SER A 88 -6.00 -3.28 -1.20
C SER A 88 -5.93 -3.45 0.32
N LYS A 89 -6.25 -4.66 0.78
CA LYS A 89 -6.04 -5.14 2.14
C LYS A 89 -5.28 -6.46 2.02
N PHE A 90 -4.08 -6.51 2.58
CA PHE A 90 -3.24 -7.71 2.57
C PHE A 90 -2.94 -8.11 4.01
N GLY A 91 -3.54 -9.20 4.47
CA GLY A 91 -3.25 -9.80 5.77
C GLY A 91 -2.35 -11.01 5.60
N ASP A 92 -1.23 -11.03 6.33
CA ASP A 92 -0.34 -12.18 6.40
C ASP A 92 -0.45 -12.83 7.78
N HIS A 93 -0.93 -14.07 7.80
CA HIS A 93 -1.17 -14.82 9.03
C HIS A 93 0.14 -15.14 9.78
N PHE A 94 1.23 -15.45 9.09
CA PHE A 94 2.51 -15.81 9.71
C PHE A 94 3.24 -14.58 10.24
N TYR A 95 3.24 -13.49 9.46
CA TYR A 95 3.82 -12.22 9.87
C TYR A 95 3.03 -11.59 11.03
N ASN A 96 1.77 -12.00 11.21
CA ASN A 96 0.79 -11.37 12.09
C ASN A 96 0.64 -9.86 11.80
N ARG A 97 0.53 -9.51 10.53
CA ARG A 97 0.53 -8.12 10.08
C ARG A 97 -0.47 -7.94 8.95
N VAL A 98 -1.24 -6.86 9.01
CA VAL A 98 -2.12 -6.44 7.92
C VAL A 98 -1.62 -5.12 7.37
N ARG A 99 -1.69 -4.98 6.05
CA ARG A 99 -1.46 -3.73 5.34
C ARG A 99 -2.76 -3.29 4.67
N TYR A 100 -3.07 -2.00 4.80
CA TYR A 100 -4.08 -1.34 3.98
C TYR A 100 -3.40 -0.35 3.05
N THR A 101 -3.85 -0.31 1.79
CA THR A 101 -3.41 0.67 0.79
C THR A 101 -4.59 1.57 0.47
N LEU A 102 -4.56 2.79 0.99
CA LEU A 102 -5.61 3.80 0.84
C LEU A 102 -5.17 4.87 -0.16
N VAL A 103 -6.10 5.35 -0.99
CA VAL A 103 -5.86 6.46 -1.91
C VAL A 103 -6.97 7.49 -1.79
N SER A 104 -6.58 8.77 -1.84
CA SER A 104 -7.49 9.91 -1.83
C SER A 104 -6.96 11.02 -2.72
N TYR A 105 -7.82 11.95 -3.10
CA TYR A 105 -7.39 13.22 -3.69
C TYR A 105 -6.77 14.15 -2.65
N ILE A 106 -5.96 15.10 -3.13
CA ILE A 106 -5.50 16.25 -2.38
C ILE A 106 -6.42 17.42 -2.73
N SER A 107 -7.25 17.83 -1.76
CA SER A 107 -8.28 18.87 -1.95
C SER A 107 -7.67 20.27 -2.01
N LYS A 108 -6.52 20.46 -1.36
CA LYS A 108 -5.81 21.74 -1.25
C LYS A 108 -4.32 21.46 -1.19
N SER A 109 -3.54 22.19 -1.96
CA SER A 109 -2.06 22.17 -1.94
C SER A 109 -1.62 23.55 -2.40
N GLN A 110 -1.39 24.45 -1.45
CA GLN A 110 -1.08 25.84 -1.73
C GLN A 110 0.03 26.36 -0.82
N TRP A 111 0.90 27.17 -1.39
CA TRP A 111 1.87 27.94 -0.62
C TRP A 111 1.20 29.23 -0.14
N THR A 112 1.26 29.47 1.16
CA THR A 112 0.72 30.65 1.81
C THR A 112 1.84 31.46 2.42
N TYR A 113 1.74 32.78 2.32
CA TYR A 113 2.61 33.70 3.02
C TYR A 113 1.89 34.21 4.25
N SER A 114 2.51 34.07 5.42
CA SER A 114 2.10 34.77 6.64
C SER A 114 3.21 35.71 7.08
N ASN A 115 2.83 36.86 7.62
CA ASN A 115 3.76 37.79 8.25
C ASN A 115 3.54 37.68 9.77
N GLU A 116 4.56 37.21 10.48
CA GLU A 116 4.60 37.21 11.95
C GLU A 116 5.59 38.29 12.38
N GLY A 117 5.08 39.52 12.58
CA GLY A 117 5.92 40.71 12.79
C GLY A 117 6.74 41.06 11.54
N ASN A 118 8.06 41.18 11.69
CA ASN A 118 8.98 41.46 10.57
C ASN A 118 9.49 40.19 9.85
N ILE A 119 8.95 39.01 10.18
CA ILE A 119 9.35 37.73 9.57
C ILE A 119 8.26 37.29 8.60
N SER A 120 8.58 37.26 7.31
CA SER A 120 7.75 36.61 6.30
C SER A 120 8.02 35.11 6.29
N LYS A 121 6.97 34.32 6.51
CA LYS A 121 7.01 32.86 6.56
C LYS A 121 6.20 32.28 5.41
N LEU A 122 6.86 31.50 4.57
CA LEU A 122 6.23 30.74 3.50
C LEU A 122 5.86 29.34 4.03
N THR A 123 4.57 29.01 4.05
CA THR A 123 4.05 27.74 4.57
C THR A 123 3.22 27.02 3.52
N LEU A 124 3.56 25.76 3.24
CA LEU A 124 2.71 24.88 2.43
C LEU A 124 1.52 24.41 3.28
N GLU A 125 0.32 24.47 2.74
CA GLU A 125 -0.88 23.90 3.35
C GLU A 125 -1.46 22.82 2.43
N VAL A 126 -1.57 21.60 2.94
CA VAL A 126 -2.10 20.45 2.19
C VAL A 126 -3.26 19.85 2.95
N SER A 127 -4.38 19.62 2.26
CA SER A 127 -5.56 18.97 2.83
C SER A 127 -5.95 17.76 1.99
N SER A 128 -6.29 16.66 2.67
CA SER A 128 -6.79 15.44 2.05
C SER A 128 -7.71 14.70 3.02
N PRO A 129 -8.88 14.19 2.57
CA PRO A 129 -9.78 13.37 3.38
C PRO A 129 -9.12 12.14 4.02
N ILE A 130 -8.03 11.62 3.42
CA ILE A 130 -7.29 10.47 3.94
C ILE A 130 -6.81 10.65 5.38
N ARG A 131 -6.50 11.90 5.81
CA ARG A 131 -6.02 12.20 7.16
C ARG A 131 -7.05 11.76 8.22
N ALA A 132 -8.31 12.13 8.02
CA ALA A 132 -9.38 11.81 8.97
C ALA A 132 -9.66 10.30 9.04
N VAL A 133 -9.63 9.61 7.90
CA VAL A 133 -9.80 8.14 7.83
C VAL A 133 -8.64 7.43 8.52
N LEU A 134 -7.39 7.84 8.27
CA LEU A 134 -6.21 7.27 8.93
C LEU A 134 -6.24 7.48 10.44
N SER A 135 -6.66 8.66 10.92
CA SER A 135 -6.82 8.93 12.36
C SER A 135 -7.81 7.95 13.00
N ARG A 136 -8.94 7.67 12.36
CA ARG A 136 -9.92 6.68 12.83
C ARG A 136 -9.36 5.26 12.82
N MET A 137 -8.66 4.86 11.76
CA MET A 137 -8.02 3.55 11.68
C MET A 137 -6.96 3.35 12.76
N VAL A 138 -6.12 4.36 13.00
CA VAL A 138 -5.13 4.35 14.08
C VAL A 138 -5.83 4.17 15.43
N ASN A 139 -6.85 4.96 15.74
CA ASN A 139 -7.58 4.84 17.00
C ASN A 139 -8.25 3.47 17.18
N ALA A 140 -8.82 2.90 16.12
CA ALA A 140 -9.38 1.55 16.15
C ALA A 140 -8.31 0.49 16.45
N ALA A 141 -7.14 0.61 15.81
CA ALA A 141 -6.02 -0.31 16.00
C ALA A 141 -5.38 -0.19 17.39
N LEU A 142 -5.29 1.01 17.97
CA LEU A 142 -4.71 1.25 19.30
C LEU A 142 -5.49 0.59 20.46
N THR A 143 -6.60 -0.10 20.17
CA THR A 143 -7.27 -1.02 21.10
C THR A 143 -6.54 -2.36 21.27
N LEU A 144 -5.59 -2.67 20.39
CA LEU A 144 -4.72 -3.85 20.44
C LEU A 144 -3.57 -3.69 21.47
N SER A 145 -2.90 -4.80 21.79
CA SER A 145 -1.72 -4.83 22.68
C SER A 145 -0.58 -5.65 22.08
N LEU A 146 0.64 -5.10 22.13
CA LEU A 146 1.86 -5.79 21.74
C LEU A 146 2.26 -6.89 22.74
N GLU A 147 1.71 -6.90 23.95
CA GLU A 147 2.05 -7.90 24.97
C GLU A 147 1.66 -9.32 24.54
N SER A 148 0.58 -9.46 23.77
CA SER A 148 0.14 -10.73 23.18
C SER A 148 0.58 -10.92 21.73
N HIS A 149 1.29 -9.95 21.15
CA HIS A 149 1.68 -10.00 19.74
C HIS A 149 2.85 -10.98 19.53
N LYS A 150 2.68 -11.88 18.56
CA LYS A 150 3.71 -12.81 18.08
C LYS A 150 3.60 -12.98 16.55
N GLY A 151 4.70 -12.81 15.82
CA GLY A 151 4.72 -12.92 14.35
C GLY A 151 6.13 -13.13 13.80
N THR A 152 6.26 -13.67 12.59
CA THR A 152 7.58 -13.86 11.94
C THR A 152 8.16 -12.58 11.34
N HIS A 153 7.37 -11.50 11.32
CA HIS A 153 7.83 -10.16 10.93
C HIS A 153 8.09 -9.32 12.21
N PRO A 154 9.29 -8.74 12.37
CA PRO A 154 9.57 -7.86 13.49
C PRO A 154 8.66 -6.62 13.48
N THR A 155 8.38 -6.03 14.64
CA THR A 155 7.58 -4.81 14.75
C THR A 155 8.05 -3.93 15.90
N ILE A 156 7.86 -2.62 15.78
CA ILE A 156 8.10 -1.66 16.87
C ILE A 156 6.82 -1.11 17.50
N GLY A 157 5.64 -1.41 16.94
CA GLY A 157 4.38 -0.76 17.29
C GLY A 157 3.14 -1.53 16.83
N ILE A 158 2.00 -1.30 17.48
CA ILE A 158 0.69 -1.73 16.96
C ILE A 158 0.46 -1.15 15.56
N ILE A 159 0.69 0.15 15.44
CA ILE A 159 0.87 0.82 14.16
C ILE A 159 2.36 0.82 13.88
N ASP A 160 2.80 -0.07 13.00
CA ASP A 160 4.22 -0.33 12.79
C ASP A 160 4.84 0.68 11.81
N ASP A 161 4.10 1.03 10.75
CA ASP A 161 4.55 1.96 9.72
C ASP A 161 3.38 2.62 8.98
N LEU A 162 3.54 3.91 8.65
CA LEU A 162 2.75 4.58 7.62
C LEU A 162 3.69 5.16 6.57
N SER A 163 3.41 4.88 5.30
CA SER A 163 4.17 5.42 4.17
C SER A 163 3.26 6.20 3.23
N PHE A 164 3.59 7.46 2.98
CA PHE A 164 2.87 8.36 2.09
C PHE A 164 3.57 8.44 0.73
N HIS A 165 2.80 8.29 -0.33
CA HIS A 165 3.29 8.25 -1.70
C HIS A 165 2.51 9.22 -2.58
N PRO A 166 3.15 10.22 -3.17
CA PRO A 166 2.49 11.10 -4.12
C PRO A 166 2.18 10.32 -5.41
N LEU A 167 0.98 10.55 -5.97
CA LEU A 167 0.49 9.97 -7.21
C LEU A 167 -0.16 11.06 -8.08
N GLY A 168 -0.27 10.79 -9.38
CA GLY A 168 -0.77 11.78 -10.35
C GLY A 168 0.10 13.03 -10.36
N GLU A 169 -0.51 14.20 -10.20
CA GLU A 169 0.19 15.49 -10.15
C GLU A 169 0.67 15.91 -8.74
N ALA A 170 0.45 15.07 -7.73
CA ALA A 170 0.93 15.38 -6.37
C ALA A 170 2.46 15.38 -6.34
N LYS A 171 3.03 16.30 -5.57
CA LYS A 171 4.48 16.40 -5.40
C LYS A 171 4.94 15.73 -4.11
N MET A 172 6.24 15.50 -3.99
CA MET A 172 6.80 14.91 -2.77
C MET A 172 6.55 15.78 -1.54
N GLU A 173 6.57 17.11 -1.70
CA GLU A 173 6.28 18.05 -0.60
C GLU A 173 4.86 17.87 -0.07
N ASP A 174 3.91 17.51 -0.94
CA ASP A 174 2.54 17.22 -0.54
C ASP A 174 2.47 15.99 0.38
N ALA A 175 3.20 14.93 0.01
CA ALA A 175 3.30 13.71 0.80
C ALA A 175 4.04 13.93 2.12
N VAL A 176 5.13 14.71 2.12
CA VAL A 176 5.89 15.07 3.33
C VAL A 176 5.01 15.86 4.31
N TYR A 177 4.20 16.80 3.81
CA TYR A 177 3.28 17.57 4.64
C TYR A 177 2.26 16.64 5.32
N LEU A 178 1.53 15.85 4.52
CA LEU A 178 0.52 14.93 5.05
C LEU A 178 1.12 13.90 6.02
N ALA A 179 2.33 13.39 5.75
CA ALA A 179 3.04 12.49 6.64
C ALA A 179 3.31 13.13 8.01
N LYS A 180 3.79 14.38 8.06
CA LYS A 180 4.07 15.10 9.31
C LYS A 180 2.80 15.49 10.07
N ASP A 181 1.75 15.82 9.34
CA ASP A 181 0.45 16.20 9.89
C ASP A 181 -0.24 14.98 10.54
N VAL A 182 -0.26 13.83 9.85
CA VAL A 182 -0.73 12.55 10.41
C VAL A 182 0.18 12.07 11.55
N ALA A 183 1.50 12.27 11.46
CA ALA A 183 2.40 11.98 12.57
C ALA A 183 2.05 12.78 13.83
N SER A 184 1.59 14.04 13.67
CA SER A 184 1.14 14.86 14.79
C SER A 184 -0.16 14.33 15.41
N ASP A 185 -1.10 13.88 14.58
CA ASP A 185 -2.34 13.23 15.06
C ASP A 185 -2.06 11.94 15.84
N ILE A 186 -1.14 11.10 15.33
CA ILE A 186 -0.74 9.85 15.99
C ILE A 186 -0.01 10.13 17.31
N ALA A 187 0.90 11.11 17.32
CA ALA A 187 1.54 11.57 18.56
C ALA A 187 0.50 12.04 19.59
N GLY A 188 -0.58 12.67 19.12
CA GLY A 188 -1.80 13.01 19.88
C GLY A 188 -2.37 11.86 20.71
N SER A 189 -2.18 10.63 20.25
CA SER A 189 -2.63 9.38 20.92
C SER A 189 -1.57 8.78 21.84
N LYS A 190 -0.56 9.56 22.24
CA LYS A 190 0.59 9.15 23.08
C LYS A 190 1.47 8.07 22.45
N VAL A 191 1.56 8.07 21.11
CA VAL A 191 2.44 7.17 20.36
C VAL A 191 3.64 7.96 19.85
N PRO A 192 4.88 7.63 20.24
CA PRO A 192 6.05 8.30 19.70
C PRO A 192 6.19 8.01 18.20
N VAL A 193 6.44 9.06 17.41
CA VAL A 193 6.59 8.94 15.96
C VAL A 193 8.02 9.18 15.52
N PHE A 194 8.53 8.25 14.71
CA PHE A 194 9.85 8.32 14.10
C PHE A 194 9.70 8.55 12.60
N LEU A 195 10.11 9.73 12.13
CA LEU A 195 10.04 10.05 10.71
C LEU A 195 11.11 9.28 9.94
N TYR A 196 10.89 9.04 8.65
CA TYR A 196 11.91 8.49 7.74
C TYR A 196 11.77 9.06 6.32
N ALA A 197 12.77 8.78 5.48
CA ALA A 197 12.90 9.24 4.09
C ALA A 197 12.69 10.75 3.99
N GLU A 198 11.90 11.24 3.03
CA GLU A 198 11.74 12.68 2.79
C GLU A 198 11.08 13.43 3.96
N ALA A 199 10.42 12.71 4.87
CA ALA A 199 9.87 13.32 6.08
C ALA A 199 10.92 13.51 7.19
N HIS A 200 12.04 12.76 7.16
CA HIS A 200 13.10 12.83 8.16
C HIS A 200 14.09 13.96 7.84
N PRO A 201 14.52 14.77 8.83
CA PRO A 201 15.44 15.90 8.61
C PRO A 201 16.73 15.55 7.85
N GLU A 202 17.36 14.44 8.22
CA GLU A 202 18.57 13.90 7.55
C GLU A 202 18.28 12.87 6.43
N ARG A 203 17.01 12.72 6.01
CA ARG A 203 16.57 11.73 5.01
C ARG A 203 17.01 10.28 5.28
N LYS A 204 17.05 9.86 6.55
CA LYS A 204 17.38 8.46 6.93
C LYS A 204 16.35 7.49 6.36
N THR A 205 16.80 6.33 5.89
CA THR A 205 15.88 5.28 5.41
C THR A 205 15.12 4.65 6.58
N LEU A 206 13.96 4.01 6.29
CA LEU A 206 13.20 3.25 7.27
C LEU A 206 14.08 2.21 7.98
N GLY A 207 14.92 1.49 7.21
CA GLY A 207 15.85 0.50 7.74
C GLY A 207 16.86 1.08 8.73
N ALA A 208 17.40 2.27 8.45
CA ALA A 208 18.34 2.96 9.35
C ALA A 208 17.66 3.40 10.64
N VAL A 209 16.47 4.00 10.55
CA VAL A 209 15.66 4.41 11.71
C VAL A 209 15.33 3.19 12.58
N ARG A 210 14.85 2.10 11.96
CA ARG A 210 14.55 0.83 12.65
C ARG A 210 15.78 0.23 13.31
N HIS A 211 16.91 0.22 12.62
CA HIS A 211 18.17 -0.25 13.19
C HIS A 211 18.55 0.55 14.44
N ASP A 212 18.49 1.88 14.38
CA ASP A 212 18.85 2.75 15.50
C ASP A 212 17.92 2.53 16.72
N LEU A 213 16.63 2.26 16.46
CA LEU A 213 15.62 1.92 17.48
C LEU A 213 15.78 0.52 18.09
N GLY A 214 16.61 -0.35 17.50
CA GLY A 214 16.81 -1.72 17.95
C GLY A 214 15.79 -2.72 17.41
N TYR A 215 15.13 -2.42 16.29
CA TYR A 215 14.14 -3.27 15.62
C TYR A 215 14.61 -4.71 15.36
N TYR A 216 15.91 -4.90 15.10
CA TYR A 216 16.51 -6.22 14.82
C TYR A 216 17.19 -6.86 16.03
N LYS A 217 17.10 -6.28 17.24
CA LYS A 217 17.79 -6.81 18.43
C LYS A 217 17.08 -8.07 18.96
N ASN A 218 17.87 -9.14 19.14
CA ASN A 218 17.53 -10.51 19.56
C ASN A 218 16.26 -10.67 20.41
N ARG A 219 15.13 -10.95 19.75
CA ARG A 219 13.93 -11.61 20.32
C ARG A 219 13.24 -12.54 19.33
N ARG A 220 13.95 -12.86 18.27
CA ARG A 220 13.53 -13.90 17.36
C ARG A 220 13.87 -15.23 18.02
N ASN A 221 12.88 -16.10 18.12
CA ASN A 221 13.15 -17.50 18.42
C ASN A 221 13.68 -18.16 17.14
N ASP A 222 14.88 -18.75 17.21
CA ASP A 222 15.54 -19.33 16.04
C ASP A 222 14.88 -20.64 15.56
N GLU A 223 14.12 -21.32 16.43
CA GLU A 223 13.42 -22.57 16.11
C GLU A 223 12.18 -22.32 15.24
N ASP A 224 11.37 -21.33 15.60
CA ASP A 224 10.10 -21.02 14.91
C ASP A 224 10.15 -19.72 14.08
N GLY A 225 11.25 -18.97 14.15
CA GLY A 225 11.46 -17.71 13.45
C GLY A 225 10.58 -16.55 13.95
N GLN A 226 9.87 -16.72 15.07
CA GLN A 226 8.90 -15.73 15.54
C GLN A 226 9.54 -14.69 16.46
N TRP A 227 9.13 -13.45 16.28
CA TRP A 227 9.38 -12.33 17.17
C TRP A 227 8.25 -12.25 18.20
N SER A 228 8.61 -12.03 19.47
CA SER A 228 7.64 -11.92 20.56
C SER A 228 8.05 -10.88 21.60
N GLY A 229 7.05 -10.34 22.29
CA GLY A 229 7.22 -9.37 23.38
C GLY A 229 7.48 -7.94 22.91
N VAL A 230 7.33 -6.99 23.84
CA VAL A 230 7.39 -5.55 23.54
C VAL A 230 8.81 -5.07 23.26
N VAL A 231 9.09 -4.56 22.05
CA VAL A 231 10.39 -3.95 21.72
C VAL A 231 10.68 -2.77 22.64
N LYS A 232 11.82 -2.84 23.33
CA LYS A 232 12.37 -1.72 24.10
C LYS A 232 13.06 -0.79 23.13
N LEU A 233 12.34 0.23 22.69
CA LEU A 233 12.86 1.23 21.76
C LEU A 233 14.05 1.95 22.36
N ASN A 234 15.12 2.08 21.59
CA ASN A 234 16.33 2.79 22.00
C ASN A 234 16.17 4.32 21.87
N ILE A 235 15.21 4.87 22.61
CA ILE A 235 14.78 6.28 22.52
C ILE A 235 15.83 7.27 23.04
N THR A 236 16.77 6.81 23.87
CA THR A 236 17.89 7.61 24.34
C THR A 236 18.88 7.93 23.22
N LYS A 237 19.10 6.99 22.28
CA LYS A 237 19.93 7.19 21.10
C LYS A 237 19.15 7.83 19.95
N THR A 238 17.87 7.50 19.83
CA THR A 238 17.00 7.98 18.73
C THR A 238 15.74 8.56 19.31
N LYS A 239 15.74 9.89 19.51
CA LYS A 239 14.57 10.59 20.02
C LYS A 239 13.43 10.54 18.99
N PRO A 240 12.16 10.42 19.44
CA PRO A 240 11.00 10.63 18.57
C PRO A 240 11.05 12.01 17.92
N HIS A 241 10.65 12.08 16.66
CA HIS A 241 10.58 13.35 15.92
C HIS A 241 9.30 14.12 16.26
N VAL A 242 8.24 13.39 16.58
CA VAL A 242 6.95 13.95 17.01
C VAL A 242 6.49 13.18 18.24
N CYS A 243 6.23 13.89 19.33
CA CYS A 243 5.77 13.33 20.60
C CYS A 243 5.03 14.41 21.42
N LEU A 244 3.92 14.04 22.06
CA LEU A 244 3.13 14.97 22.89
C LEU A 244 3.81 15.35 24.21
N THR A 245 4.49 14.42 24.88
CA THR A 245 4.81 14.56 26.30
C THR A 245 6.02 15.44 26.56
N GLY A 246 6.84 15.76 25.55
CA GLY A 246 8.18 16.37 25.72
C GLY A 246 9.18 15.48 26.47
N ASN A 247 8.67 14.58 27.32
CA ASN A 247 9.36 13.49 27.97
C ASN A 247 9.43 12.30 27.00
N HIS A 248 10.57 12.19 26.31
CA HIS A 248 10.83 11.15 25.32
C HIS A 248 10.96 9.74 25.91
N ASP A 249 10.87 9.59 27.24
CA ASP A 249 11.17 8.33 27.95
C ASP A 249 9.96 7.40 28.18
N GLU A 250 8.73 7.86 27.94
CA GLU A 250 7.52 7.10 28.23
C GLU A 250 6.86 6.53 26.96
N VAL A 251 7.49 5.52 26.36
CA VAL A 251 6.82 4.67 25.36
C VAL A 251 5.94 3.67 26.09
N LEU A 252 4.63 3.71 25.86
CA LEU A 252 3.72 2.69 26.40
C LEU A 252 4.08 1.31 25.84
N PRO A 253 4.54 0.35 26.66
CA PRO A 253 5.01 -0.94 26.17
C PRO A 253 3.96 -1.67 25.32
N LYS A 254 2.70 -1.67 25.77
CA LYS A 254 1.58 -2.30 25.05
C LYS A 254 1.30 -1.71 23.65
N ILE A 255 1.75 -0.48 23.36
CA ILE A 255 1.50 0.18 22.07
C ILE A 255 2.76 0.21 21.20
N GLY A 256 3.92 0.47 21.81
CA GLY A 256 5.18 0.70 21.08
C GLY A 256 5.25 2.08 20.44
N GLY A 257 6.01 2.19 19.34
CA GLY A 257 6.16 3.42 18.55
C GLY A 257 5.90 3.15 17.08
N THR A 258 5.67 4.22 16.31
CA THR A 258 5.37 4.12 14.87
C THR A 258 6.44 4.79 14.03
N THR A 259 6.69 4.27 12.83
CA THR A 259 7.41 5.01 11.79
C THR A 259 6.43 5.67 10.83
N VAL A 260 6.76 6.88 10.37
CA VAL A 260 5.97 7.60 9.37
C VAL A 260 6.92 8.21 8.34
N GLY A 261 6.67 7.99 7.06
CA GLY A 261 7.56 8.47 6.01
C GLY A 261 6.83 8.92 4.76
N ALA A 262 7.56 9.65 3.93
CA ALA A 262 7.15 10.03 2.60
C ALA A 262 8.19 9.50 1.60
N THR A 263 7.74 8.73 0.62
CA THR A 263 8.60 8.10 -0.40
C THR A 263 7.89 8.06 -1.74
N PRO A 264 8.62 7.92 -2.86
CA PRO A 264 8.02 7.43 -4.10
C PRO A 264 7.24 6.13 -3.86
N PHE A 265 6.27 5.84 -4.72
CA PHE A 265 5.50 4.59 -4.62
C PHE A 265 6.41 3.38 -4.81
N LEU A 266 6.40 2.45 -3.85
CA LEU A 266 7.18 1.21 -3.88
C LEU A 266 6.26 -0.01 -4.03
N GLU A 267 6.69 -0.97 -4.84
CA GLU A 267 6.01 -2.25 -5.05
C GLU A 267 6.60 -3.34 -4.18
N GLY A 268 5.75 -4.18 -3.58
CA GLY A 268 6.19 -5.33 -2.79
C GLY A 268 6.20 -6.59 -3.65
N TYR A 269 7.34 -7.29 -3.72
CA TYR A 269 7.48 -8.55 -4.46
C TYR A 269 8.28 -9.56 -3.64
N ASN A 270 7.63 -10.64 -3.22
CA ASN A 270 8.26 -11.68 -2.40
C ASN A 270 8.62 -12.87 -3.28
N VAL A 271 9.81 -13.44 -3.07
CA VAL A 271 10.26 -14.65 -3.77
C VAL A 271 10.42 -15.80 -2.75
N PRO A 272 9.55 -16.82 -2.79
CA PRO A 272 9.70 -18.01 -1.96
C PRO A 272 10.96 -18.81 -2.27
N VAL A 273 11.65 -19.23 -1.21
CA VAL A 273 12.78 -20.14 -1.27
C VAL A 273 12.50 -21.30 -0.30
N HIS A 274 12.25 -22.50 -0.81
CA HIS A 274 11.99 -23.73 -0.03
C HIS A 274 13.24 -24.24 0.69
N CYS A 275 13.70 -23.44 1.65
CA CYS A 275 14.87 -23.68 2.46
C CYS A 275 14.51 -23.35 3.91
N LYS A 276 14.70 -24.32 4.82
CA LYS A 276 14.50 -24.10 6.26
C LYS A 276 15.65 -23.33 6.91
N ASN A 277 16.83 -23.30 6.27
CA ASN A 277 17.99 -22.59 6.79
C ASN A 277 17.90 -21.13 6.36
N ILE A 278 17.43 -20.27 7.27
CA ILE A 278 17.31 -18.84 6.99
C ILE A 278 18.65 -18.19 6.68
N SER A 279 19.75 -18.60 7.31
CA SER A 279 21.07 -18.00 7.05
C SER A 279 21.51 -18.13 5.59
N LYS A 280 21.10 -19.20 4.89
CA LYS A 280 21.30 -19.30 3.44
C LYS A 280 20.51 -18.24 2.67
N VAL A 281 19.26 -17.99 3.06
CA VAL A 281 18.42 -16.96 2.42
C VAL A 281 18.86 -15.55 2.79
N GLU A 282 19.39 -15.33 4.00
CA GLU A 282 20.04 -14.07 4.39
C GLU A 282 21.29 -13.80 3.53
N ALA A 283 22.06 -14.84 3.20
CA ALA A 283 23.17 -14.71 2.26
C ALA A 283 22.70 -14.36 0.84
N ILE A 284 21.56 -14.93 0.39
CA ILE A 284 20.92 -14.53 -0.87
C ILE A 284 20.54 -13.04 -0.83
N VAL A 285 19.83 -12.60 0.23
CA VAL A 285 19.40 -11.20 0.42
C VAL A 285 20.60 -10.24 0.42
N LYS A 286 21.69 -10.63 1.07
CA LYS A 286 22.91 -9.81 1.11
C LYS A 286 23.49 -9.59 -0.30
N LYS A 287 23.71 -10.68 -1.04
CA LYS A 287 24.21 -10.60 -2.43
C LYS A 287 23.22 -9.88 -3.36
N LEU A 288 21.91 -10.05 -3.14
CA LEU A 288 20.86 -9.38 -3.90
C LEU A 288 20.95 -7.86 -3.72
N LYS A 289 21.13 -7.39 -2.47
CA LYS A 289 21.36 -5.97 -2.17
C LYS A 289 22.68 -5.45 -2.75
N GLU A 290 23.72 -6.26 -2.80
CA GLU A 290 24.99 -5.87 -3.42
C GLU A 290 24.86 -5.71 -4.95
N ARG A 291 24.06 -6.56 -5.61
CA ARG A 291 23.91 -6.56 -7.08
C ARG A 291 22.83 -5.61 -7.61
N LEU A 292 21.68 -5.56 -6.95
CA LEU A 292 20.50 -4.79 -7.37
C LEU A 292 20.18 -3.62 -6.45
N GLY A 293 20.91 -3.48 -5.35
CA GLY A 293 20.80 -2.30 -4.50
C GLY A 293 21.37 -1.05 -5.17
N GLY A 294 21.43 0.03 -4.39
CA GLY A 294 21.80 1.36 -4.89
C GLY A 294 20.59 2.28 -5.07
N ARG A 295 20.84 3.52 -5.50
CA ARG A 295 19.81 4.56 -5.66
C ARG A 295 19.37 4.68 -7.11
N GLY A 296 18.07 4.86 -7.33
CA GLY A 296 17.47 5.15 -8.64
C GLY A 296 17.56 6.61 -9.05
N GLY A 297 17.98 7.49 -8.14
CA GLY A 297 18.05 8.92 -8.33
C GLY A 297 18.08 9.60 -6.96
N GLU A 298 17.48 10.79 -6.88
CA GLU A 298 17.20 11.47 -5.61
C GLU A 298 15.97 10.81 -4.95
N GLY A 299 16.19 9.68 -4.28
CA GLY A 299 15.11 8.91 -3.67
C GLY A 299 15.58 7.70 -2.85
N PRO A 300 14.65 6.87 -2.36
CA PRO A 300 14.98 5.65 -1.63
C PRO A 300 15.77 4.66 -2.51
N PRO A 301 16.41 3.63 -1.90
CA PRO A 301 17.07 2.58 -2.67
C PRO A 301 16.12 1.92 -3.68
N LYS A 302 16.65 1.54 -4.85
CA LYS A 302 15.90 0.80 -5.88
C LYS A 302 15.31 -0.52 -5.35
N LEU A 303 15.97 -1.09 -4.35
CA LEU A 303 15.63 -2.34 -3.71
C LEU A 303 15.88 -2.27 -2.20
N LEU A 304 14.88 -2.66 -1.42
CA LEU A 304 15.01 -3.10 -0.05
C LEU A 304 14.63 -4.58 0.00
N ALA A 305 15.35 -5.39 0.77
CA ALA A 305 15.08 -6.82 0.87
C ALA A 305 15.34 -7.36 2.29
N LEU A 306 14.60 -8.38 2.70
CA LEU A 306 14.78 -9.10 3.96
C LEU A 306 14.48 -10.59 3.77
N ALA A 307 15.10 -11.44 4.60
CA ALA A 307 14.74 -12.85 4.70
C ALA A 307 13.65 -13.01 5.76
N LEU A 308 12.52 -13.60 5.41
CA LEU A 308 11.34 -13.71 6.27
C LEU A 308 10.86 -15.16 6.33
N CYS A 309 10.67 -15.70 7.53
CA CYS A 309 10.10 -17.05 7.68
C CYS A 309 8.60 -17.02 7.37
N HIS A 310 8.15 -17.96 6.54
CA HIS A 310 6.75 -18.12 6.14
C HIS A 310 6.38 -19.61 6.18
N GLY A 311 5.84 -20.05 7.32
CA GLY A 311 5.50 -21.46 7.55
C GLY A 311 6.73 -22.38 7.45
N SER A 312 6.74 -23.26 6.45
CA SER A 312 7.79 -24.27 6.26
C SER A 312 9.00 -23.81 5.44
N TYR A 313 8.99 -22.57 4.95
CA TYR A 313 10.02 -22.04 4.06
C TYR A 313 10.38 -20.59 4.42
N VAL A 314 11.33 -20.02 3.68
CA VAL A 314 11.79 -18.64 3.87
C VAL A 314 11.62 -17.87 2.57
N GLU A 315 11.17 -16.63 2.67
CA GLU A 315 10.99 -15.74 1.52
C GLU A 315 12.07 -14.66 1.49
N VAL A 316 12.48 -14.30 0.29
CA VAL A 316 13.14 -13.02 0.02
C VAL A 316 12.04 -11.98 -0.18
N GLY A 317 11.71 -11.25 0.88
CA GLY A 317 10.71 -10.17 0.82
C GLY A 317 11.33 -8.88 0.30
N CYS A 318 10.82 -8.34 -0.81
CA CYS A 318 11.37 -7.15 -1.46
C CYS A 318 10.39 -5.97 -1.47
N LEU A 319 10.92 -4.76 -1.35
CA LEU A 319 10.29 -3.52 -1.81
C LEU A 319 11.15 -2.93 -2.93
N LEU A 320 10.55 -2.66 -4.08
CA LEU A 320 11.22 -2.16 -5.27
C LEU A 320 10.62 -0.83 -5.72
N ASP A 321 11.47 0.05 -6.26
CA ASP A 321 11.04 1.23 -7.01
C ASP A 321 10.71 0.82 -8.44
N PRO A 322 9.42 0.80 -8.84
CA PRO A 322 8.99 0.30 -10.13
C PRO A 322 9.49 1.14 -11.31
N ASN A 323 9.94 2.38 -11.09
CA ASN A 323 10.53 3.19 -12.16
C ASN A 323 11.97 2.76 -12.50
N HIS A 324 12.63 1.98 -11.62
CA HIS A 324 14.05 1.67 -11.74
C HIS A 324 14.38 0.18 -11.68
N LEU A 325 13.50 -0.65 -11.11
CA LEU A 325 13.71 -2.08 -10.94
C LEU A 325 12.38 -2.82 -11.07
N ARG A 326 12.37 -3.85 -11.93
CA ARG A 326 11.18 -4.69 -12.15
C ARG A 326 11.24 -5.99 -11.38
N ALA A 327 10.07 -6.59 -11.13
CA ALA A 327 9.94 -7.84 -10.40
C ALA A 327 10.60 -9.05 -11.10
N ASP A 328 10.57 -9.11 -12.44
CA ASP A 328 11.26 -10.15 -13.22
C ASP A 328 12.78 -10.10 -13.01
N GLN A 329 13.37 -8.90 -12.96
CA GLN A 329 14.80 -8.73 -12.68
C GLN A 329 15.17 -9.21 -11.26
N VAL A 330 14.30 -8.96 -10.28
CA VAL A 330 14.47 -9.47 -8.91
C VAL A 330 14.37 -11.00 -8.90
N GLN A 331 13.36 -11.56 -9.55
CA GLN A 331 13.14 -13.00 -9.65
C GLN A 331 14.35 -13.73 -10.23
N ASP A 332 14.88 -13.24 -11.35
CA ASP A 332 15.99 -13.85 -12.06
C ASP A 332 17.28 -13.74 -11.25
N MET A 333 17.51 -12.60 -10.59
CA MET A 333 18.68 -12.42 -9.74
C MET A 333 18.64 -13.32 -8.50
N VAL A 334 17.47 -13.48 -7.86
CA VAL A 334 17.32 -14.41 -6.73
C VAL A 334 17.63 -15.84 -7.17
N LYS A 335 17.12 -16.28 -8.33
CA LYS A 335 17.43 -17.60 -8.89
C LYS A 335 18.92 -17.77 -9.16
N GLN A 336 19.57 -16.78 -9.76
CA GLN A 336 21.00 -16.82 -10.05
C GLN A 336 21.85 -16.93 -8.77
N ILE A 337 21.56 -16.10 -7.76
CA ILE A 337 22.28 -16.12 -6.48
C ILE A 337 22.01 -17.43 -5.71
N ALA A 338 20.80 -17.97 -5.81
CA ALA A 338 20.44 -19.26 -5.22
C ALA A 338 21.20 -20.42 -5.90
N ALA A 339 21.40 -20.37 -7.21
CA ALA A 339 22.19 -21.35 -7.96
C ALA A 339 23.64 -21.45 -7.47
N GLU A 340 24.26 -20.31 -7.12
CA GLU A 340 25.59 -20.27 -6.52
C GLU A 340 25.67 -21.00 -5.16
N GLN A 341 24.53 -21.37 -4.58
CA GLN A 341 24.41 -22.08 -3.30
C GLN A 341 23.72 -23.45 -3.44
N GLY A 342 23.45 -23.92 -4.66
CA GLY A 342 22.72 -25.16 -4.94
C GLY A 342 21.27 -25.12 -4.45
N LEU A 343 20.60 -23.97 -4.55
CA LEU A 343 19.23 -23.73 -4.12
C LEU A 343 18.29 -23.31 -5.27
N GLU A 344 18.75 -23.35 -6.52
CA GLU A 344 17.99 -22.93 -7.71
C GLU A 344 16.64 -23.64 -7.83
N ASP A 345 16.61 -24.96 -7.63
CA ASP A 345 15.39 -25.79 -7.68
C ASP A 345 14.43 -25.53 -6.52
N LYS A 346 14.86 -24.75 -5.52
CA LYS A 346 14.06 -24.37 -4.36
C LYS A 346 13.47 -22.97 -4.47
N VAL A 347 13.83 -22.20 -5.51
CA VAL A 347 13.28 -20.86 -5.74
C VAL A 347 12.01 -20.97 -6.56
N GLU A 348 10.88 -20.60 -5.97
CA GLU A 348 9.61 -20.54 -6.70
C GLU A 348 9.42 -19.22 -7.43
N LYS A 349 8.33 -19.14 -8.21
CA LYS A 349 7.85 -17.90 -8.77
C LYS A 349 7.35 -16.99 -7.65
N GLY A 350 7.93 -15.80 -7.56
CA GLY A 350 7.53 -14.77 -6.62
C GLY A 350 6.20 -14.13 -6.99
N TYR A 351 5.66 -13.40 -6.03
CA TYR A 351 4.33 -12.80 -6.10
C TYR A 351 4.36 -11.37 -5.57
N TYR A 352 3.47 -10.53 -6.10
CA TYR A 352 3.26 -9.19 -5.56
C TYR A 352 2.50 -9.28 -4.24
N THR A 353 2.99 -8.60 -3.21
CA THR A 353 2.30 -8.54 -1.91
C THR A 353 1.24 -7.45 -1.87
N ASP A 354 1.13 -6.62 -2.92
CA ASP A 354 0.18 -5.52 -3.06
C ASP A 354 -0.19 -5.28 -4.53
N ILE A 355 -1.11 -4.34 -4.75
CA ILE A 355 -1.36 -3.77 -6.08
C ILE A 355 -0.11 -3.04 -6.61
N THR A 356 0.12 -3.18 -7.92
CA THR A 356 1.17 -2.46 -8.63
C THR A 356 0.76 -1.01 -8.87
N LYS A 357 1.74 -0.14 -9.15
CA LYS A 357 1.51 1.28 -9.43
C LYS A 357 0.54 1.48 -10.61
N ASP A 358 0.68 0.67 -11.65
CA ASP A 358 -0.19 0.73 -12.83
C ASP A 358 -1.63 0.31 -12.49
N MET A 359 -1.78 -0.70 -11.61
CA MET A 359 -3.10 -1.17 -11.20
C MET A 359 -3.82 -0.17 -10.30
N ILE A 360 -3.09 0.68 -9.55
CA ILE A 360 -3.69 1.75 -8.75
C ILE A 360 -4.44 2.73 -9.63
N LEU A 361 -3.83 3.20 -10.73
CA LEU A 361 -4.45 4.18 -11.61
C LEU A 361 -5.70 3.61 -12.29
N ILE A 362 -5.64 2.33 -12.70
CA ILE A 362 -6.77 1.63 -13.30
C ILE A 362 -7.91 1.46 -12.28
N ASN A 363 -7.60 0.98 -11.07
CA ASN A 363 -8.61 0.73 -10.03
C ASN A 363 -9.24 2.03 -9.52
N LEU A 364 -8.46 3.10 -9.41
CA LEU A 364 -8.98 4.41 -9.05
C LEU A 364 -9.93 4.94 -10.13
N SER A 365 -9.54 4.84 -11.40
CA SER A 365 -10.38 5.25 -12.52
C SER A 365 -11.70 4.48 -12.55
N LYS A 366 -11.63 3.15 -12.33
CA LYS A 366 -12.81 2.29 -12.22
C LYS A 366 -13.70 2.67 -11.04
N ALA A 367 -13.14 2.85 -9.84
CA ALA A 367 -13.89 3.22 -8.65
C ALA A 367 -14.57 4.60 -8.80
N LEU A 368 -13.89 5.56 -9.43
CA LEU A 368 -14.46 6.88 -9.71
C LEU A 368 -15.56 6.80 -10.78
N PHE A 369 -15.41 5.94 -11.79
CA PHE A 369 -16.40 5.73 -12.84
C PHE A 369 -17.67 5.04 -12.32
N GLU A 370 -17.53 3.97 -11.53
CA GLU A 370 -18.65 3.28 -10.88
C GLU A 370 -19.44 4.23 -9.97
N LYS A 371 -18.75 5.13 -9.25
CA LYS A 371 -19.38 6.19 -8.44
C LYS A 371 -20.13 7.24 -9.28
N LYS A 372 -19.64 7.58 -10.48
CA LYS A 372 -20.38 8.46 -11.40
C LYS A 372 -21.67 7.80 -11.89
N ILE A 373 -21.63 6.51 -12.21
CA ILE A 373 -22.81 5.74 -12.62
C ILE A 373 -23.84 5.65 -11.48
N SER A 374 -23.41 5.34 -10.25
CA SER A 374 -24.33 5.25 -9.11
C SER A 374 -25.01 6.58 -8.80
N LYS A 375 -24.30 7.70 -8.91
CA LYS A 375 -24.87 9.06 -8.75
C LYS A 375 -25.82 9.42 -9.89
N ALA A 376 -25.52 9.04 -11.14
CA ALA A 376 -26.39 9.27 -12.28
C ALA A 376 -27.69 8.44 -12.18
N GLY A 377 -27.60 7.17 -11.75
CA GLY A 377 -28.76 6.32 -11.50
C GLY A 377 -29.64 6.80 -10.33
N ALA A 378 -29.02 7.29 -9.26
CA ALA A 378 -29.75 7.87 -8.13
C ALA A 378 -30.41 9.22 -8.50
N ALA A 379 -29.83 9.99 -9.42
CA ALA A 379 -30.41 11.24 -9.92
C ALA A 379 -31.58 11.00 -10.90
N SER A 380 -31.55 9.91 -11.68
CA SER A 380 -32.68 9.54 -12.55
C SER A 380 -33.92 9.05 -11.80
N ASP A 381 -33.75 8.51 -10.59
CA ASP A 381 -34.88 8.09 -9.71
C ASP A 381 -35.56 9.27 -8.97
N VAL A 382 -35.03 10.49 -9.08
CA VAL A 382 -35.61 11.71 -8.48
C VAL A 382 -36.47 12.50 -9.46
N CYS A 383 -36.49 12.13 -10.75
CA CYS A 383 -37.48 12.63 -11.70
C CYS A 383 -38.79 11.85 -11.56
N LYS A 384 -39.54 12.08 -10.47
CA LYS A 384 -40.97 11.77 -10.47
C LYS A 384 -41.63 12.61 -11.56
N GLU A 385 -42.37 11.92 -12.42
CA GLU A 385 -43.24 12.51 -13.43
C GLU A 385 -44.05 13.68 -12.83
N PRO A 386 -44.15 14.83 -13.51
CA PRO A 386 -45.02 15.89 -13.04
C PRO A 386 -46.47 15.37 -13.04
N GLU A 387 -47.11 15.36 -11.87
CA GLU A 387 -48.54 15.19 -11.71
C GLU A 387 -49.26 16.25 -12.55
N GLY A 388 -49.74 15.88 -13.73
CA GLY A 388 -50.20 16.90 -14.68
C GLY A 388 -50.94 16.40 -15.91
N GLU A 389 -51.59 15.24 -15.90
CA GLU A 389 -52.53 14.85 -16.97
C GLU A 389 -53.74 14.09 -16.42
N ASN A 390 -54.68 14.80 -15.77
CA ASN A 390 -56.02 14.25 -15.59
C ASN A 390 -57.14 15.30 -15.42
N GLU A 391 -57.14 16.37 -16.24
CA GLU A 391 -58.29 17.29 -16.31
C GLU A 391 -58.82 17.59 -17.72
N LEU A 392 -58.30 16.99 -18.80
CA LEU A 392 -58.84 17.18 -20.16
C LEU A 392 -59.71 16.03 -20.68
N LEU A 393 -59.99 15.00 -19.87
CA LEU A 393 -60.88 13.88 -20.22
C LEU A 393 -62.22 13.86 -19.46
N LYS A 394 -62.76 15.02 -19.09
CA LYS A 394 -64.11 15.18 -18.49
C LYS A 394 -65.05 16.15 -19.20
N ALA A 395 -64.69 16.63 -20.40
CA ALA A 395 -65.55 17.51 -21.22
C ALA A 395 -65.98 16.89 -22.57
N ALA A 396 -66.00 15.56 -22.67
CA ALA A 396 -66.57 14.84 -23.81
C ALA A 396 -67.44 13.67 -23.32
N LYS A 397 -68.51 14.00 -22.59
CA LYS A 397 -69.74 13.19 -22.42
C LYS A 397 -70.92 14.12 -22.17
#